data_AF-A0A0S6URY9-F1
#
_entry.id   AF-A0A0S6URY9-F1
#
_cell.length_a   1.000
_cell.length_b   1.000
_cell.length_c   1.000
_cell.angle_alpha   90.00
_cell.angle_beta   90.00
_cell.angle_gamma   90.00
#
_symmetry.space_group_name_H-M   'P 1'
#
loop_
_entity.id
_entity.type
_entity.pdbx_description
1 polymer ?
#
loop_
_entity_poly.entity_id
_entity_poly.type
_entity_poly.pdbx_seq_one_letter_code
_entity_poly.pdbx_strand_id
1 'polypeptide(L)'
;MSSSLRRGMGWLLASVARCGRLRSGFGQGERRPMRWVLLATCALALAGCQTSGEATPSANAATAGAPPANYRQLAADYVKSSFKDPYSIRDAEIAPPKPGTGPSLNSDGFTTPWVVCLRANAKNSMGAYTGRKVTALALSNEKVVNAWDETQYSRMVCEGVAYTPFPEIEEKRAAR
;
A
#
# COMPACT_ATOMS: atom_id res chain seq x y z
N MET A 1 -7.35 62.07 -8.39
CA MET A 1 -8.71 61.46 -8.34
C MET A 1 -8.70 60.54 -7.11
N SER A 2 -8.95 60.97 -5.88
CA SER A 2 -10.13 61.63 -5.27
C SER A 2 -11.42 60.82 -5.39
N SER A 3 -11.74 60.03 -4.35
CA SER A 3 -13.06 59.80 -3.72
C SER A 3 -12.93 58.52 -2.82
N SER A 4 -12.90 58.54 -1.49
CA SER A 4 -13.81 59.01 -0.43
C SER A 4 -15.14 58.23 -0.28
N LEU A 5 -15.25 57.57 0.89
CA LEU A 5 -16.41 57.43 1.80
C LEU A 5 -17.49 56.33 1.60
N ARG A 6 -17.58 55.40 2.58
CA ARG A 6 -18.64 55.26 3.63
C ARG A 6 -18.52 53.87 4.29
N ARG A 7 -18.13 53.77 5.56
CA ARG A 7 -18.96 53.72 6.79
C ARG A 7 -19.85 52.46 6.91
N GLY A 8 -19.52 51.63 7.90
CA GLY A 8 -20.40 50.62 8.48
C GLY A 8 -19.87 50.20 9.85
N MET A 9 -20.18 51.00 10.88
CA MET A 9 -19.83 50.79 12.28
C MET A 9 -21.13 50.48 13.04
N GLY A 10 -21.23 49.31 13.65
CA GLY A 10 -22.22 48.93 14.67
C GLY A 10 -21.47 48.07 15.69
N TRP A 11 -21.00 48.63 16.80
CA TRP A 11 -21.71 48.85 18.08
C TRP A 11 -22.30 47.55 18.63
N LEU A 12 -21.64 47.01 19.68
CA LEU A 12 -22.19 46.82 21.04
C LEU A 12 -23.04 45.54 21.16
N LEU A 13 -22.92 44.65 22.14
CA LEU A 13 -22.51 44.73 23.54
C LEU A 13 -22.25 43.31 24.08
N ALA A 14 -21.33 43.25 25.04
CA ALA A 14 -21.39 42.49 26.29
C ALA A 14 -22.19 41.16 26.33
N SER A 15 -21.48 40.06 26.58
CA SER A 15 -22.00 39.00 27.46
C SER A 15 -21.01 38.70 28.57
N VAL A 16 -21.33 39.38 29.68
CA VAL A 16 -21.00 39.15 31.07
C VAL A 16 -20.49 37.75 31.38
N ALA A 17 -19.23 37.71 31.80
CA ALA A 17 -18.66 36.66 32.62
C ALA A 17 -19.52 36.45 33.88
N ARG A 18 -20.27 35.35 33.93
CA ARG A 18 -20.85 34.85 35.18
C ARG A 18 -19.84 33.89 35.81
N CYS A 19 -18.80 34.47 36.43
CA CYS A 19 -17.93 33.73 37.32
C CYS A 19 -18.73 33.43 38.59
N GLY A 20 -19.35 32.26 38.60
CA GLY A 20 -20.08 31.73 39.73
C GLY A 20 -19.15 31.60 40.94
N ARG A 21 -19.45 32.42 41.95
CA ARG A 21 -18.90 32.37 43.31
C ARG A 21 -19.20 31.01 43.93
N LEU A 22 -18.25 30.08 43.89
CA LEU A 22 -18.28 28.86 44.68
C LEU A 22 -17.61 29.12 46.03
N ARG A 23 -18.43 29.01 47.07
CA ARG A 23 -18.07 29.04 48.49
C ARG A 23 -16.95 28.06 48.77
N SER A 24 -15.89 28.58 49.40
CA SER A 24 -14.90 27.84 50.17
C SER A 24 -15.57 27.13 51.35
N GLY A 25 -15.84 25.84 51.19
CA GLY A 25 -16.05 24.91 52.29
C GLY A 25 -14.70 24.34 52.72
N PHE A 26 -14.22 24.76 53.89
CA PHE A 26 -13.17 24.07 54.62
C PHE A 26 -13.70 22.68 55.01
N GLY A 27 -13.14 21.64 54.41
CA GLY A 27 -13.35 20.24 54.77
C GLY A 27 -12.00 19.54 54.72
N GLN A 28 -11.38 19.41 55.89
CA GLN A 28 -10.20 18.58 56.08
C GLN A 28 -10.55 17.11 55.80
N GLY A 29 -9.68 16.39 55.09
CA GLY A 29 -9.89 14.97 54.84
C GLY A 29 -8.93 14.39 53.80
N GLU A 30 -7.73 14.03 54.28
CA GLU A 30 -6.91 12.89 53.85
C GLU A 30 -6.83 12.44 52.36
N ARG A 31 -5.56 12.28 51.94
CA ARG A 31 -5.03 11.39 50.88
C ARG A 31 -5.15 11.87 49.44
N ARG A 32 -4.14 12.67 49.07
CA ARG A 32 -3.59 12.94 47.73
C ARG A 32 -4.04 11.93 46.64
N PRO A 33 -5.01 12.26 45.76
CA PRO A 33 -5.24 11.50 44.53
C PRO A 33 -4.28 11.95 43.42
N MET A 34 -2.98 12.07 43.74
CA MET A 34 -1.95 12.50 42.78
C MET A 34 -1.74 11.46 41.67
N ARG A 35 -2.14 10.21 41.91
CA ARG A 35 -2.08 9.10 40.93
C ARG A 35 -3.14 9.19 39.83
N TRP A 36 -4.35 9.66 40.15
CA TRP A 36 -5.47 9.69 39.20
C TRP A 36 -5.37 10.85 38.20
N VAL A 37 -4.80 11.98 38.63
CA VAL A 37 -4.52 13.12 37.73
C VAL A 37 -3.43 12.77 36.71
N LEU A 38 -2.40 12.02 37.13
CA LEU A 38 -1.35 11.49 36.25
C LEU A 38 -1.88 10.44 35.26
N LEU A 39 -2.78 9.56 35.70
CA LEU A 39 -3.42 8.56 34.82
C LEU A 39 -4.32 9.20 33.76
N ALA A 40 -5.05 10.26 34.10
CA ALA A 40 -5.91 10.97 33.15
C ALA A 40 -5.12 11.74 32.07
N THR A 41 -3.94 12.27 32.39
CA THR A 41 -3.11 12.99 31.41
C THR A 41 -2.41 12.04 30.43
N CYS A 42 -2.02 10.83 30.85
CA CYS A 42 -1.48 9.82 29.94
C CYS A 42 -2.51 9.32 28.92
N ALA A 43 -3.79 9.25 29.27
CA ALA A 43 -4.82 8.72 28.36
C ALA A 43 -5.10 9.62 27.14
N LEU A 44 -4.96 10.94 27.25
CA LEU A 44 -5.16 11.86 26.12
C LEU A 44 -3.96 11.91 25.15
N ALA A 45 -2.77 11.49 25.58
CA ALA A 45 -1.57 11.52 24.73
C ALA A 45 -1.52 10.39 23.68
N LEU A 46 -2.35 9.34 23.81
CA LEU A 46 -2.36 8.20 22.87
C LEU A 46 -3.40 8.31 21.74
N ALA A 47 -4.27 9.32 21.72
CA ALA A 47 -5.33 9.45 20.72
C ALA A 47 -4.89 10.05 19.36
N GLY A 48 -3.59 10.31 19.16
CA GLY A 48 -3.10 11.16 18.07
C GLY A 48 -2.43 10.48 16.87
N CYS A 49 -2.37 9.14 16.77
CA CYS A 49 -1.71 8.48 15.63
C CYS A 49 -2.72 7.78 14.72
N GLN A 50 -3.54 8.56 14.03
CA GLN A 50 -4.29 8.06 12.87
C GLN A 50 -3.59 8.54 11.61
N THR A 51 -2.61 7.74 11.16
CA THR A 51 -2.00 7.90 9.84
C THR A 51 -2.99 7.40 8.79
N SER A 52 -3.85 8.27 8.29
CA SER A 52 -4.56 8.03 7.04
C SER A 52 -3.54 8.13 5.91
N GLY A 53 -2.92 6.99 5.59
CA GLY A 53 -2.09 6.83 4.40
C GLY A 53 -2.97 6.86 3.15
N GLU A 54 -3.38 8.06 2.74
CA GLU A 54 -3.90 8.27 1.39
C GLU A 54 -2.74 7.97 0.44
N ALA A 55 -2.81 6.85 -0.28
CA ALA A 55 -1.80 6.46 -1.25
C ALA A 55 -1.82 7.44 -2.42
N THR A 56 -1.08 8.55 -2.32
CA THR A 56 -0.82 9.40 -3.48
C THR A 56 -0.16 8.53 -4.55
N PRO A 57 -0.74 8.42 -5.76
CA PRO A 57 -0.12 7.66 -6.82
C PRO A 57 1.28 8.23 -7.06
N SER A 58 2.30 7.37 -6.94
CA SER A 58 3.69 7.72 -7.27
C SER A 58 3.72 8.37 -8.66
N ALA A 59 4.61 9.33 -8.89
CA ALA A 59 4.79 9.96 -10.21
C ALA A 59 4.94 8.91 -11.34
N ASN A 60 5.49 7.74 -11.01
CA ASN A 60 5.64 6.60 -11.91
C ASN A 60 4.29 5.96 -12.30
N ALA A 61 3.32 5.93 -11.39
CA ALA A 61 1.97 5.42 -11.68
C ALA A 61 1.19 6.38 -12.60
N ALA A 62 1.39 7.69 -12.47
CA ALA A 62 0.77 8.67 -13.36
C ALA A 62 1.23 8.50 -14.82
N THR A 63 2.49 8.11 -15.04
CA THR A 63 3.02 7.81 -16.39
C THR A 63 2.62 6.41 -16.88
N ALA A 64 2.40 5.45 -15.99
CA ALA A 64 2.07 4.06 -16.35
C ALA A 64 0.60 3.86 -16.77
N GLY A 65 -0.28 4.84 -16.53
CA GLY A 65 -1.72 4.72 -16.79
C GLY A 65 -2.43 3.85 -15.75
N ALA A 66 -3.53 3.19 -16.12
CA ALA A 66 -4.21 2.26 -15.22
C ALA A 66 -3.52 0.89 -15.20
N PRO A 67 -3.45 0.19 -14.05
CA PRO A 67 -2.92 -1.16 -14.00
C PRO A 67 -3.82 -2.13 -14.80
N PRO A 68 -3.24 -3.13 -15.49
CA PRO A 68 -4.02 -4.11 -16.25
C PRO A 68 -4.87 -4.97 -15.31
N ALA A 69 -6.18 -5.01 -15.54
CA ALA A 69 -7.11 -5.79 -14.72
C ALA A 69 -6.88 -7.32 -14.84
N ASN A 70 -6.38 -7.77 -16.01
CA ASN A 70 -6.13 -9.16 -16.34
C ASN A 70 -4.72 -9.66 -15.96
N TYR A 71 -3.99 -8.96 -15.09
CA TYR A 71 -2.59 -9.28 -14.75
C TYR A 71 -2.38 -10.73 -14.27
N ARG A 72 -3.35 -11.31 -13.57
CA ARG A 72 -3.31 -12.72 -13.13
C ARG A 72 -3.32 -13.70 -14.31
N GLN A 73 -4.16 -13.44 -15.31
CA GLN A 73 -4.25 -14.28 -16.51
C GLN A 73 -2.95 -14.17 -17.32
N LEU A 74 -2.43 -12.95 -17.50
CA LEU A 74 -1.15 -12.72 -18.18
C LEU A 74 0.01 -13.43 -17.48
N ALA A 75 0.05 -13.41 -16.15
CA ALA A 75 1.04 -14.15 -15.38
C ALA A 75 0.90 -15.67 -15.56
N ALA A 76 -0.33 -16.20 -15.57
CA ALA A 76 -0.58 -17.62 -15.80
C ALA A 76 -0.14 -18.05 -17.20
N ASP A 77 -0.41 -17.25 -18.23
CA ASP A 77 -0.02 -17.54 -19.61
C ASP A 77 1.49 -17.45 -19.80
N TYR A 78 2.15 -16.50 -19.14
CA TYR A 78 3.62 -16.43 -19.08
C TYR A 78 4.22 -17.69 -18.44
N VAL A 79 3.68 -18.11 -17.29
CA VAL A 79 4.13 -19.31 -16.60
C VAL A 79 4.00 -20.53 -17.50
N LYS A 80 2.84 -20.71 -18.16
CA LYS A 80 2.61 -21.84 -19.08
C LYS A 80 3.58 -21.91 -20.25
N SER A 81 4.02 -20.75 -20.76
CA SER A 81 4.90 -20.64 -21.92
C SER A 81 6.40 -20.64 -21.57
N SER A 82 6.77 -20.17 -20.39
CA SER A 82 8.18 -19.93 -20.02
C SER A 82 8.73 -20.93 -19.00
N PHE A 83 7.89 -21.51 -18.14
CA PHE A 83 8.36 -22.46 -17.13
C PHE A 83 8.70 -23.81 -17.75
N LYS A 84 9.70 -24.48 -17.18
CA LYS A 84 10.16 -25.80 -17.66
C LYS A 84 9.11 -26.89 -17.48
N ASP A 85 8.36 -26.82 -16.38
CA ASP A 85 7.23 -27.70 -16.10
C ASP A 85 6.05 -26.86 -15.60
N PRO A 86 5.10 -26.50 -16.48
CA PRO A 86 3.95 -25.67 -16.13
C PRO A 86 2.84 -26.44 -15.39
N TYR A 87 2.92 -27.77 -15.36
CA TYR A 87 1.90 -28.60 -14.71
C TYR A 87 2.30 -29.06 -13.31
N SER A 88 3.59 -28.98 -12.95
CA SER A 88 4.08 -29.31 -11.60
C SER A 88 4.50 -28.06 -10.81
N ILE A 89 3.56 -27.14 -10.58
CA ILE A 89 3.79 -25.91 -9.80
C ILE A 89 3.14 -26.01 -8.42
N ARG A 90 3.87 -25.57 -7.39
CA ARG A 90 3.41 -25.52 -6.00
C ARG A 90 3.80 -24.21 -5.33
N ASP A 91 3.10 -23.89 -4.26
CA ASP A 91 3.37 -22.73 -3.40
C ASP A 91 3.39 -21.43 -4.20
N ALA A 92 2.42 -21.28 -5.10
CA ALA A 92 2.31 -20.16 -6.01
C ALA A 92 1.66 -18.96 -5.32
N GLU A 93 2.32 -17.83 -5.42
CA GLU A 93 1.88 -16.57 -4.86
C GLU A 93 2.12 -15.43 -5.85
N ILE A 94 1.18 -14.50 -5.92
CA ILE A 94 1.25 -13.33 -6.80
C ILE A 94 0.98 -12.06 -6.02
N ALA A 95 1.77 -11.03 -6.28
CA ALA A 95 1.57 -9.69 -5.74
C ALA A 95 0.75 -8.83 -6.73
N PRO A 96 -0.01 -7.84 -6.24
CA PRO A 96 -0.69 -6.88 -7.11
C PRO A 96 0.32 -6.08 -7.94
N PRO A 97 -0.08 -5.57 -9.12
CA PRO A 97 0.79 -4.78 -9.99
C PRO A 97 1.23 -3.48 -9.28
N LYS A 98 2.51 -3.15 -9.40
CA LYS A 98 3.09 -1.89 -8.91
C LYS A 98 3.79 -1.15 -10.05
N PRO A 99 3.89 0.18 -10.03
CA PRO A 99 4.62 0.90 -11.06
C PRO A 99 6.11 0.52 -11.03
N GLY A 100 6.68 0.30 -12.21
CA GLY A 100 8.11 0.05 -12.38
C GLY A 100 8.98 1.27 -12.04
N THR A 101 10.29 1.03 -11.92
CA THR A 101 11.26 2.09 -11.68
C THR A 101 11.75 2.65 -13.02
N GLY A 102 11.10 3.71 -13.50
CA GLY A 102 11.52 4.45 -14.68
C GLY A 102 10.88 4.00 -16.00
N PRO A 103 11.08 4.80 -17.07
CA PRO A 103 10.50 4.52 -18.37
C PRO A 103 11.18 3.31 -19.02
N SER A 104 10.38 2.39 -19.54
CA SER A 104 10.81 1.31 -20.43
C SER A 104 10.43 1.66 -21.86
N LEU A 105 11.26 1.29 -22.82
CA LEU A 105 10.89 1.37 -24.22
C LEU A 105 9.91 0.23 -24.53
N ASN A 106 8.67 0.59 -24.84
CA ASN A 106 7.62 -0.33 -25.27
C ASN A 106 7.17 0.06 -26.69
N SER A 107 6.23 -0.71 -27.26
CA SER A 107 5.68 -0.49 -28.60
C SER A 107 5.17 0.94 -28.84
N ASP A 108 4.71 1.61 -27.78
CA ASP A 108 4.09 2.95 -27.84
C ASP A 108 5.04 4.07 -27.37
N GLY A 109 6.33 3.76 -27.17
CA GLY A 109 7.35 4.72 -26.73
C GLY A 109 7.86 4.48 -25.32
N PHE A 110 8.38 5.55 -24.69
CA PHE A 110 8.94 5.50 -23.33
C PHE A 110 7.83 5.63 -22.29
N THR A 111 7.41 4.49 -21.74
CA THR A 111 6.34 4.41 -20.72
C THR A 111 6.80 3.59 -19.53
N THR A 112 6.37 3.96 -18.33
CA THR A 112 6.67 3.16 -17.13
C THR A 112 5.83 1.88 -17.15
N PRO A 113 6.44 0.68 -17.16
CA PRO A 113 5.67 -0.56 -17.15
C PRO A 113 5.13 -0.85 -15.74
N TRP A 114 4.07 -1.64 -15.67
CA TRP A 114 3.59 -2.24 -14.43
C TRP A 114 4.42 -3.48 -14.11
N VAL A 115 4.92 -3.64 -12.90
CA VAL A 115 5.63 -4.83 -12.47
C VAL A 115 4.74 -5.68 -11.58
N VAL A 116 4.63 -6.96 -11.94
CA VAL A 116 3.95 -7.99 -11.16
C VAL A 116 4.97 -9.00 -10.67
N CYS A 117 4.94 -9.27 -9.37
CA CYS A 117 5.85 -10.19 -8.73
C CYS A 117 5.17 -11.53 -8.48
N LEU A 118 5.76 -12.59 -9.02
CA LEU A 118 5.34 -13.96 -8.85
C LEU A 118 6.38 -14.71 -8.00
N ARG A 119 5.90 -15.58 -7.12
CA ARG A 119 6.71 -16.58 -6.44
C ARG A 119 6.10 -17.95 -6.65
N ALA A 120 6.90 -18.92 -7.09
CA ALA A 120 6.41 -20.26 -7.31
C ALA A 120 7.55 -21.28 -7.20
N ASN A 121 7.23 -22.50 -6.77
CA ASN A 121 8.15 -23.63 -6.77
C ASN A 121 7.75 -24.61 -7.88
N ALA A 122 8.51 -24.59 -8.97
CA ALA A 122 8.30 -25.46 -10.13
C ALA A 122 9.45 -26.48 -10.25
N LYS A 123 9.16 -27.61 -10.89
CA LYS A 123 10.19 -28.61 -11.21
C LYS A 123 11.18 -28.07 -12.26
N ASN A 124 12.43 -28.46 -12.14
CA ASN A 124 13.44 -28.26 -13.19
C ASN A 124 13.31 -29.33 -14.29
N SER A 125 14.18 -29.27 -15.31
CA SER A 125 14.22 -30.25 -16.40
C SER A 125 14.51 -31.68 -15.96
N MET A 126 15.04 -31.89 -14.76
CA MET A 126 15.29 -33.20 -14.15
C MET A 126 14.14 -33.68 -13.25
N GLY A 127 13.03 -32.94 -13.19
CA GLY A 127 11.85 -33.31 -12.41
C GLY A 127 11.93 -33.01 -10.90
N ALA A 128 12.98 -32.31 -10.45
CA ALA A 128 13.17 -31.96 -9.04
C ALA A 128 12.68 -30.54 -8.73
N TYR A 129 12.06 -30.35 -7.57
CA TYR A 129 11.77 -29.02 -7.03
C TYR A 129 13.04 -28.37 -6.51
N THR A 130 13.31 -27.15 -6.96
CA THR A 130 14.55 -26.43 -6.62
C THR A 130 14.34 -25.30 -5.61
N GLY A 131 13.11 -25.18 -5.09
CA GLY A 131 12.72 -24.15 -4.14
C GLY A 131 11.86 -23.06 -4.78
N ARG A 132 11.35 -22.15 -3.94
CA ARG A 132 10.49 -21.04 -4.37
C ARG A 132 11.33 -19.99 -5.09
N LYS A 133 11.05 -19.79 -6.37
CA LYS A 133 11.73 -18.81 -7.23
C LYS A 133 10.90 -17.55 -7.36
N VAL A 134 11.57 -16.40 -7.44
CA VAL A 134 10.94 -15.09 -7.63
C VAL A 134 11.10 -14.67 -9.09
N THR A 135 9.97 -14.38 -9.73
CA THR A 135 9.90 -13.86 -11.10
C THR A 135 9.25 -12.49 -11.07
N ALA A 136 9.88 -11.52 -11.74
CA ALA A 136 9.30 -10.19 -11.96
C ALA A 136 8.82 -10.08 -13.41
N LEU A 137 7.55 -9.76 -13.61
CA LEU A 137 6.93 -9.58 -14.93
C LEU A 137 6.65 -8.10 -15.15
N ALA A 138 7.20 -7.52 -16.21
CA ALA A 138 6.81 -6.21 -16.69
C ALA A 138 5.64 -6.32 -17.66
N LEU A 139 4.57 -5.61 -17.36
CA LEU A 139 3.34 -5.51 -18.12
C LEU A 139 3.21 -4.11 -18.72
N SER A 140 2.86 -4.04 -20.00
CA SER A 140 2.46 -2.81 -20.68
C SER A 140 1.37 -3.14 -21.69
N ASN A 141 0.33 -2.33 -21.75
CA ASN A 141 -0.78 -2.50 -22.71
C ASN A 141 -1.34 -3.92 -22.72
N GLU A 142 -1.65 -4.45 -21.53
CA GLU A 142 -2.23 -5.79 -21.35
C GLU A 142 -1.36 -6.95 -21.88
N LYS A 143 -0.05 -6.73 -22.04
CA LYS A 143 0.91 -7.74 -22.48
C LYS A 143 2.12 -7.78 -21.56
N VAL A 144 2.72 -8.96 -21.44
CA VAL A 144 4.04 -9.13 -20.81
C VAL A 144 5.09 -8.63 -21.80
N VAL A 145 5.77 -7.53 -21.47
CA VAL A 145 6.82 -6.94 -22.32
C VAL A 145 8.21 -7.46 -21.96
N ASN A 146 8.44 -7.75 -20.68
CA ASN A 146 9.69 -8.31 -20.18
C ASN A 146 9.43 -9.19 -18.96
N ALA A 147 10.35 -10.11 -18.72
CA ALA A 147 10.32 -10.95 -17.54
C ALA A 147 11.74 -11.22 -17.06
N TRP A 148 11.91 -11.27 -15.73
CA TRP A 148 13.17 -11.57 -15.08
C TRP A 148 12.96 -12.71 -14.09
N ASP A 149 13.37 -13.91 -14.48
CA ASP A 149 13.27 -15.12 -13.67
C ASP A 149 14.52 -15.32 -12.82
N GLU A 150 14.34 -15.47 -11.50
CA GLU A 150 15.42 -15.84 -10.55
C GLU A 150 16.67 -14.93 -10.57
N THR A 151 16.56 -13.70 -11.09
CA THR A 151 17.68 -12.76 -11.17
C THR A 151 17.86 -11.95 -9.87
N GLN A 152 18.98 -11.22 -9.75
CA GLN A 152 19.13 -10.23 -8.67
C GLN A 152 18.09 -9.11 -8.79
N TYR A 153 17.76 -8.72 -10.02
CA TYR A 153 16.75 -7.70 -10.29
C TYR A 153 15.37 -8.12 -9.80
N SER A 154 14.94 -9.36 -10.05
CA SER A 154 13.62 -9.83 -9.61
C SER A 154 13.51 -9.85 -8.09
N ARG A 155 14.58 -10.22 -7.37
CA ARG A 155 14.63 -10.16 -5.91
C ARG A 155 14.51 -8.73 -5.38
N MET A 156 15.30 -7.81 -5.92
CA MET A 156 15.29 -6.40 -5.53
C MET A 156 13.94 -5.72 -5.79
N VAL A 157 13.37 -5.92 -6.99
CA VAL A 157 12.11 -5.28 -7.33
C VAL A 157 10.94 -5.92 -6.58
N CYS A 158 10.99 -7.20 -6.26
CA CYS A 158 9.93 -7.91 -5.54
C CYS A 158 10.17 -8.03 -4.04
N GLU A 159 11.05 -7.20 -3.49
CA GLU A 159 11.27 -7.10 -2.06
C GLU A 159 10.15 -6.30 -1.38
N GLY A 160 9.69 -6.75 -0.21
CA GLY A 160 8.67 -6.05 0.59
C GLY A 160 7.25 -6.01 0.00
N VAL A 161 6.98 -6.70 -1.12
CA VAL A 161 5.63 -6.74 -1.70
C VAL A 161 4.73 -7.76 -0.97
N ALA A 162 3.45 -7.43 -0.85
CA ALA A 162 2.44 -8.31 -0.25
C ALA A 162 2.02 -9.38 -1.28
N TYR A 163 2.29 -10.64 -0.94
CA TYR A 163 1.94 -11.79 -1.75
C TYR A 163 0.56 -12.32 -1.38
N THR A 164 -0.20 -12.69 -2.41
CA THR A 164 -1.50 -13.36 -2.27
C THR A 164 -1.42 -14.75 -2.92
N PRO A 165 -2.14 -15.76 -2.40
CA PRO A 165 -2.18 -17.08 -3.02
C PRO A 165 -2.60 -17.01 -4.49
N PHE A 166 -1.95 -17.80 -5.34
CA PHE A 166 -2.19 -17.87 -6.78
C PHE A 166 -2.53 -19.31 -7.22
N PRO A 167 -3.67 -19.87 -6.76
CA PRO A 167 -4.07 -21.25 -7.04
C PRO A 167 -4.37 -21.53 -8.52
N GLU A 168 -4.54 -20.50 -9.35
CA GLU A 168 -4.88 -20.63 -10.77
C GLU A 168 -3.78 -21.33 -11.59
N ILE A 169 -2.53 -21.27 -11.14
CA ILE A 169 -1.39 -21.96 -11.78
C ILE A 169 -0.91 -23.18 -11.00
N GLU A 170 -1.39 -23.37 -9.78
CA GLU A 170 -1.07 -24.58 -9.05
C GLU A 170 -1.75 -25.76 -9.71
N GLU A 171 -1.02 -26.87 -9.80
CA GLU A 171 -1.67 -28.13 -10.14
C GLU A 171 -2.78 -28.34 -9.11
N LYS A 172 -4.02 -28.52 -9.57
CA LYS A 172 -5.14 -28.83 -8.68
C LYS A 172 -4.70 -30.01 -7.82
N ARG A 173 -4.36 -29.74 -6.54
CA ARG A 173 -4.39 -30.78 -5.51
C ARG A 173 -5.83 -31.23 -5.49
N ALA A 174 -6.14 -32.26 -6.28
CA ALA A 174 -7.30 -33.07 -6.05
C ALA A 174 -7.24 -33.43 -4.56
N ALA A 175 -8.21 -32.91 -3.82
CA ALA A 175 -8.30 -33.04 -2.38
C ALA A 175 -8.00 -34.50 -2.00
N ARG A 176 -6.93 -34.70 -1.24
CA ARG A 176 -6.66 -35.95 -0.52
C ARG A 176 -7.14 -35.75 0.91
#